data_AF-A0AAJ6H6X8-F1
#
_entry.id   AF-A0AAJ6H6X8-F1
#
_cell.length_a   1.000
_cell.length_b   1.000
_cell.length_c   1.000
_cell.angle_alpha   90.00
_cell.angle_beta   90.00
_cell.angle_gamma   90.00
#
_symmetry.space_group_name_H-M   'P 1'
#
loop_
_entity.id
_entity.type
_entity.pdbx_description
1 polymer ?
#
loop_
_entity_poly.entity_id
_entity_poly.type
_entity_poly.pdbx_seq_one_letter_code
_entity_poly.pdbx_strand_id
1 'polypeptide(L)' 'MAKITLTLEDRREDNGRPSVAIDMTGVPTNPLGAPKQSEAVRIFNKVFDLVASEKMLGTVPACRWQPTTTTLH' A
#
# COMPACT_ATOMS: atom_id res chain seq x y z
N MET A 1 -20.16 -9.60 0.63
CA MET A 1 -19.50 -8.33 0.26
C MET A 1 -18.09 -8.37 0.84
N ALA A 2 -17.04 -8.03 0.08
CA ALA A 2 -15.68 -7.99 0.59
C ALA A 2 -15.36 -6.58 1.09
N LYS A 3 -14.83 -6.46 2.31
CA LYS A 3 -14.37 -5.21 2.90
C LYS A 3 -12.93 -5.41 3.37
N ILE A 4 -12.05 -4.50 2.97
CA ILE A 4 -10.64 -4.47 3.36
C ILE A 4 -10.39 -3.11 3.98
N THR A 5 -9.78 -3.07 5.16
CA THR A 5 -9.44 -1.83 5.85
C THR A 5 -7.91 -1.74 6.00
N LEU A 6 -7.34 -0.69 5.41
CA LEU A 6 -5.94 -0.32 5.57
C LEU A 6 -5.87 0.82 6.59
N THR A 7 -5.12 0.62 7.67
CA THR A 7 -4.87 1.64 8.69
C THR A 7 -3.41 2.05 8.63
N LEU A 8 -3.17 3.35 8.44
CA LEU A 8 -1.86 3.97 8.47
C LEU A 8 -1.79 4.87 9.71
N GLU A 9 -0.89 4.54 10.63
CA GLU A 9 -0.67 5.35 11.83
C GLU A 9 0.75 5.92 11.79
N ASP A 10 0.84 7.24 11.74
CA ASP A 10 2.12 7.95 11.87
C ASP A 10 2.49 8.01 13.36
N ARG A 11 3.06 6.91 13.86
CA ARG A 11 3.55 6.83 15.24
C ARG A 11 4.92 7.50 15.31
N ARG A 12 5.01 8.56 16.11
CA ARG A 12 6.26 9.29 16.36
C ARG A 12 7.21 8.60 17.34
N GLU A 13 6.88 7.43 17.86
CA GLU A 13 7.71 6.74 18.85
C GLU A 13 8.87 5.95 18.20
N ASP A 14 10.02 6.05 18.88
CA ASP A 14 11.37 5.43 18.78
C ASP A 14 12.06 5.17 17.44
N ASN A 15 11.35 5.10 16.31
CA ASN A 15 11.97 4.83 15.00
C ASN A 15 11.34 5.63 13.84
N GLY A 16 10.31 6.44 14.11
CA GLY A 16 9.73 7.39 13.15
C GLY A 16 9.16 6.72 11.88
N ARG A 17 8.91 5.42 11.93
CA ARG A 17 8.33 4.66 10.81
C ARG A 17 6.82 4.54 11.01
N PRO A 18 6.02 4.75 9.96
CA PRO A 18 4.58 4.57 10.05
C PRO A 18 4.25 3.10 10.33
N SER A 19 3.24 2.89 11.18
CA SER A 19 2.63 1.58 11.40
C SER A 19 1.55 1.35 10.34
N VAL A 20 1.54 0.16 9.75
CA VAL A 20 0.57 -0.25 8.74
C VAL A 20 -0.15 -1.51 9.22
N ALA A 21 -1.47 -1.45 9.32
CA ALA A 21 -2.32 -2.58 9.65
C ALA A 21 -3.34 -2.85 8.55
N ILE A 22 -3.64 -4.13 8.31
CA ILE A 22 -4.58 -4.59 7.29
C ILE A 22 -5.60 -5.50 7.96
N ASP A 23 -6.88 -5.15 7.89
CA ASP A 23 -7.99 -6.00 8.29
C ASP A 23 -8.74 -6.54 7.07
N MET A 24 -8.79 -7.88 6.98
CA MET A 24 -9.48 -8.65 5.93
C MET A 24 -10.56 -9.58 6.48
N THR A 25 -10.97 -9.42 7.74
CA THR A 25 -11.90 -10.35 8.43
C THR A 25 -13.24 -10.52 7.69
N GLY A 26 -13.66 -9.52 6.91
CA GLY A 26 -14.87 -9.57 6.07
C GLY A 26 -14.67 -10.07 4.64
N VAL A 27 -13.48 -10.52 4.25
CA VAL A 27 -13.19 -10.98 2.88
C VAL A 27 -13.53 -12.47 2.75
N PRO A 28 -14.45 -12.86 1.84
CA PRO A 28 -14.76 -14.27 1.62
C PRO A 28 -13.52 -15.04 1.15
N THR A 29 -13.34 -16.27 1.63
CA THR A 29 -12.24 -17.15 1.22
C THR A 29 -12.75 -18.28 0.32
N ASN A 30 -11.83 -18.88 -0.44
CA ASN A 30 -12.06 -20.11 -1.19
C ASN A 30 -11.84 -21.34 -0.28
N PRO A 31 -12.11 -22.58 -0.76
CA PRO A 31 -11.93 -23.80 0.04
C PRO A 31 -10.50 -24.06 0.53
N LEU A 32 -9.51 -23.37 -0.06
CA LEU A 32 -8.09 -23.44 0.32
C LEU A 32 -7.71 -22.34 1.32
N GLY A 33 -8.68 -21.57 1.83
CA GLY A 33 -8.47 -20.47 2.77
C GLY A 33 -7.93 -19.19 2.13
N ALA A 34 -7.70 -19.15 0.81
CA ALA A 34 -7.22 -17.96 0.14
C ALA A 34 -8.37 -16.97 -0.11
N PRO A 35 -8.12 -15.65 -0.03
CA PRO A 35 -9.13 -14.63 -0.37
C PRO A 35 -9.74 -14.88 -1.75
N LYS A 36 -11.07 -14.91 -1.82
CA LYS A 36 -11.81 -14.97 -3.07
C LYS A 36 -11.48 -13.71 -3.87
N GLN A 37 -11.13 -13.90 -5.14
CA GLN A 37 -10.70 -12.84 -6.07
C GLN A 37 -11.85 -11.91 -6.49
N SER A 38 -12.40 -11.18 -5.53
CA SER A 38 -13.31 -10.07 -5.76
C SER A 38 -12.55 -8.84 -6.29
N GLU A 39 -13.27 -7.90 -6.90
CA GLU A 39 -12.66 -6.66 -7.39
C GLU A 39 -11.95 -5.87 -6.26
N ALA A 40 -12.49 -5.87 -5.04
CA ALA A 40 -11.85 -5.23 -3.89
C ALA A 40 -10.48 -5.86 -3.55
N VAL A 41 -10.38 -7.19 -3.59
CA VAL A 41 -9.13 -7.93 -3.37
C VAL A 41 -8.14 -7.68 -4.51
N ARG A 42 -8.62 -7.62 -5.75
CA ARG A 42 -7.79 -7.29 -6.93
C ARG A 42 -7.21 -5.88 -6.83
N ILE A 43 -8.02 -4.88 -6.49
CA ILE A 43 -7.56 -3.50 -6.32
C ILE A 43 -6.55 -3.42 -5.17
N PHE A 44 -6.83 -4.08 -4.04
CA PHE A 44 -5.92 -4.14 -2.91
C PHE A 44 -4.53 -4.67 -3.31
N ASN A 45 -4.47 -5.79 -4.03
CA ASN A 45 -3.19 -6.35 -4.50
C ASN A 45 -2.44 -5.35 -5.41
N LYS A 46 -3.15 -4.67 -6.31
CA LYS A 46 -2.55 -3.67 -7.21
C LYS A 46 -1.92 -2.49 -6.46
N VAL A 47 -2.40 -2.12 -5.28
CA VAL A 47 -1.79 -1.04 -4.47
C VAL A 47 -0.37 -1.43 -4.06
N PHE A 48 -0.13 -2.68 -3.66
CA PHE A 48 1.22 -3.13 -3.31
C PHE A 48 2.12 -3.24 -4.53
N ASP A 49 1.58 -3.73 -5.66
CA ASP A 49 2.32 -3.77 -6.91
C ASP A 49 2.76 -2.37 -7.36
N LEU A 50 1.90 -1.35 -7.14
CA LEU A 50 2.21 0.04 -7.44
C LEU A 50 3.35 0.58 -6.57
N VAL A 51 3.31 0.33 -5.26
CA VAL A 51 4.39 0.72 -4.33
C VAL A 51 5.71 0.00 -4.67
N ALA A 52 5.64 -1.28 -5.01
CA ALA A 52 6.82 -2.04 -5.45
C ALA A 52 7.39 -1.47 -6.76
N SER A 53 6.51 -1.13 -7.71
CA SER A 53 6.88 -0.49 -8.98
C SER A 53 7.51 0.88 -8.75
N GLU A 54 6.97 1.70 -7.85
CA GLU A 54 7.55 3.01 -7.49
C GLU A 54 8.96 2.84 -6.90
N LYS A 55 9.15 1.87 -6.00
CA LYS A 55 10.46 1.56 -5.44
C LYS A 55 11.46 1.14 -6.53
N MET A 56 11.03 0.31 -7.47
CA MET A 56 11.87 -0.11 -8.60
C MET A 56 12.18 1.06 -9.54
N LEU A 57 11.19 1.89 -9.88
CA LEU A 57 11.39 3.09 -10.70
C LEU A 57 12.33 4.09 -10.03
N GLY A 58 12.28 4.24 -8.70
CA GLY A 58 13.23 5.05 -7.94
C GLY A 58 14.69 4.57 -8.04
N THR A 59 14.93 3.31 -8.43
CA THR A 59 16.29 2.82 -8.73
C THR A 59 16.80 3.29 -10.10
N VAL A 60 15.89 3.61 -11.02
CA VAL A 60 16.22 4.14 -12.36
C VAL A 60 16.42 5.65 -12.25
N PRO A 61 17.63 6.19 -12.52
CA PRO A 61 17.93 7.61 -12.32
C PRO A 61 16.98 8.56 -13.05
N ALA A 62 16.53 8.19 -14.26
CA ALA A 62 15.61 8.98 -15.07
C ALA A 62 14.17 9.03 -14.53
N CYS A 63 13.79 8.09 -13.65
CA CYS A 63 12.45 7.97 -13.09
C CYS A 63 12.39 8.35 -11.60
N ARG A 64 13.52 8.77 -11.00
CA ARG A 64 13.54 9.31 -9.64
C ARG A 64 12.71 10.58 -9.60
N TRP A 65 11.63 10.56 -8.82
CA TRP A 65 10.92 11.78 -8.46
C TRP A 65 11.90 12.75 -7.81
N GLN A 66 12.19 13.87 -8.49
CA GLN A 66 12.82 15.00 -7.84
C GLN A 66 11.78 15.63 -6.91
N PRO A 67 12.07 15.80 -5.61
CA PRO A 67 11.17 16.56 -4.76
C PRO A 67 10.99 17.95 -5.38
N THR A 68 9.74 18.33 -5.62
CA THR A 68 9.40 19.69 -6.05
C THR A 68 9.75 20.61 -4.89
N THR A 69 10.95 21.19 -4.93
CA THR A 69 11.35 22.28 -4.03
C THR A 69 10.54 23.50 -4.45
N THR A 70 9.32 23.62 -3.96
CA THR A 70 8.54 24.85 -4.04
C THR A 70 9.04 25.78 -2.93
N THR A 71 10.00 26.64 -3.28
CA THR A 71 10.30 27.81 -2.45
C THR A 71 9.14 28.80 -2.66
N LEU A 72 8.24 28.91 -1.68
CA LEU A 72 7.28 30.00 -1.63
C LEU A 72 8.03 31.29 -1.27
N HIS A 73 7.98 32.30 -2.14
CA HIS A 73 8.49 33.66 -1.91
C HIS A 73 7.39 34.54 -1.29
#